data_AF-A0AA41VDF5-F1
#
_entry.id   AF-A0AA41VDF5-F1
#
_cell.length_a   1.000
_cell.length_b   1.000
_cell.length_c   1.000
_cell.angle_alpha   90.00
_cell.angle_beta   90.00
_cell.angle_gamma   90.00
#
_symmetry.space_group_name_H-M   'P 1'
#
loop_
_entity.id
_entity.type
_entity.pdbx_description
1 polymer ?
#
loop_
_entity_poly.entity_id
_entity_poly.type
_entity_poly.pdbx_seq_one_letter_code
_entity_poly.pdbx_strand_id
1 'polypeptide(L)'
;MASKSNPFAAQDPNDAHAFFLPFSIANMKSFLYVPFSKDYSRAPINHLVMDYVRTVSEKYHYWNRSSGGDHFMVSCHDWVRFHNLLQVMISYRGNICTELFLLLFFTVSDTLQAPFVTEENPKLFKKFIRVLCNANSSESFEPGRDVSLPEYKVLGTSLLTSTQSRVSGANRSILAFFAGGGHRPIRKMLLKHWLNKDSELQIHEYLPKGQDYGEFMMQSKFCLCPSGYEVASPRLVEAIHAGCVPVIMSHHYVLPFSDVLDWSQFSIQVSMEEIPQLKTILQAVTDEQYKILQKTVIQVQRHFTLNRPAKRFDIIYMILHSVWLRRLNFHLPA
;
A
#
# COMPACT_ATOMS: atom_id res chain seq x y z
N MET A 1 0.15 -23.68 16.50
CA MET A 1 -1.23 -24.17 16.60
C MET A 1 -1.84 -24.17 15.20
N ALA A 2 -1.81 -25.32 14.51
CA ALA A 2 -2.52 -25.49 13.25
C ALA A 2 -4.02 -25.57 13.57
N SER A 3 -4.70 -24.43 13.50
CA SER A 3 -6.15 -24.35 13.59
C SER A 3 -6.79 -25.17 12.47
N LYS A 4 -7.89 -25.86 12.80
CA LYS A 4 -8.91 -26.45 11.92
C LYS A 4 -8.83 -25.96 10.47
N SER A 5 -8.68 -26.90 9.53
CA SER A 5 -8.64 -26.75 8.06
C SER A 5 -8.76 -25.30 7.56
N ASN A 6 -7.62 -24.64 7.35
CA ASN A 6 -7.61 -23.35 6.65
C ASN A 6 -8.30 -23.56 5.28
N PRO A 7 -9.45 -22.93 4.99
CA PRO A 7 -10.20 -23.19 3.76
C PRO A 7 -9.45 -22.74 2.51
N PHE A 8 -8.37 -21.98 2.67
CA PHE A 8 -7.49 -21.54 1.58
C PHE A 8 -6.22 -22.38 1.44
N ALA A 9 -5.97 -23.34 2.35
CA ALA A 9 -4.82 -24.23 2.26
C ALA A 9 -5.20 -25.50 1.50
N ALA A 10 -4.57 -25.71 0.34
CA ALA A 10 -4.68 -26.97 -0.38
C ALA A 10 -4.00 -28.10 0.41
N GLN A 11 -4.61 -29.29 0.42
CA GLN A 11 -4.02 -30.49 1.05
C GLN A 11 -3.02 -31.17 0.11
N ASP A 12 -3.25 -31.09 -1.20
CA ASP A 12 -2.33 -31.53 -2.25
C ASP A 12 -1.78 -30.29 -3.00
N PRO A 13 -0.44 -30.18 -3.22
CA PRO A 13 0.14 -29.12 -4.04
C PRO A 13 -0.44 -29.00 -5.46
N ASN A 14 -0.97 -30.09 -6.03
CA ASN A 14 -1.60 -30.09 -7.35
C ASN A 14 -2.96 -29.36 -7.36
N ASP A 15 -3.64 -29.31 -6.21
CA ASP A 15 -4.89 -28.55 -6.04
C ASP A 15 -4.62 -27.06 -5.74
N ALA A 16 -3.36 -26.69 -5.46
CA ALA A 16 -2.99 -25.32 -5.13
C ALA A 16 -3.02 -24.42 -6.36
N HIS A 17 -3.87 -23.39 -6.30
CA HIS A 17 -3.94 -22.32 -7.29
C HIS A 17 -2.69 -21.44 -7.29
N ALA A 18 -2.18 -21.10 -6.11
CA ALA A 18 -0.97 -20.31 -5.94
C ALA A 18 -0.26 -20.72 -4.64
N PHE A 19 1.05 -20.47 -4.57
CA PHE A 19 1.87 -20.76 -3.40
C PHE A 19 2.32 -19.46 -2.74
N PHE A 20 1.92 -19.28 -1.50
CA PHE A 20 2.42 -18.19 -0.67
C PHE A 20 3.77 -18.57 -0.05
N LEU A 21 4.77 -17.70 -0.18
CA LEU A 21 6.03 -17.85 0.53
C LEU A 21 6.00 -17.02 1.83
N PRO A 22 5.91 -17.68 3.01
CA PRO A 22 5.81 -16.96 4.27
C PRO A 22 7.18 -16.49 4.73
N PHE A 23 7.50 -15.22 4.47
CA PHE A 23 8.65 -14.55 5.07
C PHE A 23 8.19 -13.36 5.90
N SER A 24 8.75 -13.20 7.09
CA SER A 24 8.60 -11.97 7.87
C SER A 24 9.88 -11.15 7.74
N ILE A 25 9.84 -10.07 6.97
CA ILE A 25 10.96 -9.14 6.84
C ILE A 25 11.32 -8.54 8.20
N ALA A 26 10.30 -8.30 9.05
CA ALA A 26 10.51 -7.83 10.43
C ALA A 26 11.33 -8.83 11.26
N ASN A 27 10.98 -10.12 11.21
CA ASN A 27 11.72 -11.15 11.95
C ASN A 27 13.12 -11.37 11.37
N MET A 28 13.25 -11.36 10.04
CA MET A 28 14.56 -11.45 9.38
C MET A 28 15.46 -10.29 9.80
N LYS A 29 14.96 -9.06 9.87
CA LYS A 29 15.70 -7.92 10.42
C LYS A 29 16.08 -8.15 11.89
N SER A 30 15.13 -8.52 12.73
CA SER A 30 15.39 -8.73 14.15
C SER A 30 16.46 -9.79 14.42
N PHE A 31 16.62 -10.76 13.52
CA PHE A 31 17.56 -11.86 13.69
C PHE A 31 18.89 -11.66 12.95
N LEU A 32 18.86 -11.08 11.74
CA LEU A 32 20.03 -10.97 10.86
C LEU A 32 20.70 -9.60 10.90
N TYR A 33 20.03 -8.58 11.42
CA TYR A 33 20.59 -7.23 11.53
C TYR A 33 21.31 -7.04 12.86
N VAL A 34 22.54 -6.53 12.81
CA VAL A 34 23.31 -6.14 14.01
C VAL A 34 23.10 -4.65 14.26
N PRO A 35 22.43 -4.24 15.35
CA PRO A 35 22.31 -2.83 15.70
C PRO A 35 23.68 -2.16 15.81
N PHE A 36 23.82 -0.95 15.27
CA PHE A 36 25.03 -0.11 15.33
C PHE A 36 26.25 -0.62 14.51
N SER A 37 26.09 -1.62 13.65
CA SER A 37 27.11 -1.88 12.62
C SER A 37 27.17 -0.68 11.67
N LYS A 38 28.38 -0.16 11.42
CA LYS A 38 28.59 0.96 10.47
C LYS A 38 28.16 0.58 9.04
N ASP A 39 28.18 -0.72 8.73
CA ASP A 39 27.68 -1.26 7.47
C ASP A 39 26.27 -1.79 7.64
N TYR A 40 25.30 -1.08 7.03
CA TYR A 40 23.94 -1.55 6.82
C TYR A 40 23.91 -2.53 5.63
N SER A 41 24.69 -3.62 5.71
CA SER A 41 24.75 -4.61 4.63
C SER A 41 23.43 -5.37 4.54
N ARG A 42 22.84 -5.39 3.34
CA ARG A 42 21.59 -6.11 3.04
C ARG A 42 21.84 -7.57 2.65
N ALA A 43 23.10 -7.95 2.44
CA ALA A 43 23.49 -9.28 1.96
C ALA A 43 22.94 -10.43 2.82
N PRO A 44 22.93 -10.38 4.18
CA PRO A 44 22.40 -11.49 4.97
C PRO A 44 20.93 -11.81 4.70
N ILE A 45 20.09 -10.77 4.54
CA ILE A 45 18.66 -10.95 4.25
C ILE A 45 18.49 -11.43 2.81
N ASN A 46 19.28 -10.91 1.86
CA ASN A 46 19.25 -11.35 0.47
C ASN A 46 19.60 -12.83 0.35
N HIS A 47 20.70 -13.25 0.98
CA HIS A 47 21.15 -14.64 0.99
C HIS A 47 20.09 -15.56 1.60
N LEU A 48 19.48 -15.19 2.73
CA LEU A 48 18.43 -16.00 3.35
C LEU A 48 17.24 -16.23 2.41
N VAL A 49 16.75 -15.18 1.76
CA VAL A 49 15.61 -15.29 0.84
C VAL A 49 16.02 -16.06 -0.43
N MET A 50 17.22 -15.83 -0.98
CA MET A 50 17.75 -16.60 -2.10
C MET A 50 17.86 -18.09 -1.77
N ASP A 51 18.42 -18.44 -0.61
CA ASP A 51 18.64 -19.83 -0.21
C ASP A 51 17.31 -20.52 0.05
N TYR A 52 16.33 -19.83 0.63
CA TYR A 52 14.98 -20.38 0.77
C TYR A 52 14.34 -20.66 -0.59
N VAL A 53 14.33 -19.66 -1.49
CA VAL A 53 13.70 -19.81 -2.80
C VAL A 53 14.42 -20.86 -3.64
N ARG A 54 15.76 -20.89 -3.60
CA ARG A 54 16.58 -21.93 -4.24
C ARG A 54 16.22 -23.31 -3.70
N THR A 55 16.19 -23.47 -2.37
CA THR A 55 15.83 -24.74 -1.72
C THR A 55 14.44 -25.21 -2.15
N VAL A 56 13.46 -24.31 -2.18
CA VAL A 56 12.11 -24.65 -2.63
C VAL A 56 12.11 -25.05 -4.11
N SER A 57 12.82 -24.29 -4.95
CA SER A 57 12.86 -24.53 -6.40
C SER A 57 13.56 -25.84 -6.80
N GLU A 58 14.59 -26.24 -6.04
CA GLU A 58 15.37 -27.44 -6.30
C GLU A 58 14.70 -28.69 -5.70
N LYS A 59 14.08 -28.54 -4.53
CA LYS A 59 13.52 -29.68 -3.79
C LYS A 59 12.12 -30.07 -4.25
N TYR A 60 11.29 -29.12 -4.67
CA TYR A 60 9.87 -29.38 -4.91
C TYR A 60 9.48 -29.20 -6.37
N HIS A 61 9.01 -30.29 -6.99
CA HIS A 61 8.61 -30.32 -8.40
C HIS A 61 7.52 -29.30 -8.77
N TYR A 62 6.64 -28.93 -7.84
CA TYR A 62 5.58 -27.95 -8.11
C TYR A 62 6.12 -26.55 -8.39
N TRP A 63 7.34 -26.19 -7.98
CA TRP A 63 7.95 -24.92 -8.37
C TRP A 63 8.21 -24.89 -9.88
N ASN A 64 8.70 -26.03 -10.41
CA ASN A 64 9.13 -26.15 -11.80
C ASN A 64 7.96 -26.15 -12.80
N ARG A 65 6.72 -26.40 -12.34
CA ARG A 65 5.52 -26.39 -13.20
C ARG A 65 5.24 -25.03 -13.84
N SER A 66 5.54 -23.96 -13.12
CA SER A 66 5.32 -22.57 -13.55
C SER A 66 6.63 -21.79 -13.62
N SER A 67 7.75 -22.40 -13.19
CA SER A 67 9.00 -21.71 -12.86
C SER A 67 8.79 -20.56 -11.86
N GLY A 68 7.96 -20.78 -10.84
CA GLY A 68 7.61 -19.78 -9.82
C GLY A 68 6.49 -18.79 -10.22
N GLY A 69 5.89 -18.93 -11.41
CA GLY A 69 4.82 -18.04 -11.91
C GLY A 69 3.50 -18.07 -11.14
N ASP A 70 3.29 -19.09 -10.31
CA ASP A 70 2.16 -19.22 -9.39
C ASP A 70 2.58 -19.06 -7.92
N HIS A 71 3.81 -18.60 -7.67
CA HIS A 71 4.31 -18.31 -6.34
C HIS A 71 4.29 -16.80 -6.10
N PHE A 72 3.94 -16.41 -4.87
CA PHE A 72 3.90 -15.01 -4.51
C PHE A 72 4.43 -14.73 -3.10
N MET A 73 4.94 -13.51 -2.93
CA MET A 73 5.34 -12.95 -1.63
C MET A 73 4.64 -11.61 -1.41
N VAL A 74 4.48 -11.25 -0.13
CA VAL A 74 3.94 -9.95 0.26
C VAL A 74 5.07 -9.14 0.90
N SER A 75 5.27 -7.90 0.46
CA SER A 75 6.27 -6.97 0.99
C SER A 75 5.71 -5.55 1.00
N CYS A 76 6.25 -4.73 1.88
CA CYS A 76 5.88 -3.32 1.95
C CYS A 76 6.27 -2.52 0.73
N HIS A 77 7.47 -2.73 0.26
CA HIS A 77 8.00 -1.95 -0.84
C HIS A 77 8.93 -2.80 -1.68
N ASP A 78 9.21 -2.26 -2.86
CA ASP A 78 10.32 -2.65 -3.72
C ASP A 78 11.61 -1.92 -3.28
N TRP A 79 12.63 -2.63 -2.79
CA TRP A 79 13.83 -3.06 -3.53
C TRP A 79 14.44 -1.99 -4.48
N VAL A 80 14.58 -0.73 -4.04
CA VAL A 80 15.17 0.37 -4.86
C VAL A 80 16.39 1.04 -4.20
N ARG A 81 17.38 1.36 -5.06
CA ARG A 81 18.63 2.07 -4.72
C ARG A 81 18.33 3.47 -4.16
N PHE A 82 18.54 3.68 -2.87
CA PHE A 82 18.78 5.02 -2.34
C PHE A 82 20.19 5.46 -2.74
N HIS A 83 20.33 6.28 -3.79
CA HIS A 83 21.54 7.10 -3.93
C HIS A 83 21.43 8.27 -2.94
N ASN A 84 22.38 8.32 -2.01
CA ASN A 84 22.70 9.43 -1.10
C ASN A 84 21.52 10.11 -0.40
N LEU A 85 21.38 9.84 0.90
CA LEU A 85 21.42 10.87 1.95
C LEU A 85 21.35 10.17 3.32
N LEU A 86 22.42 10.31 4.09
CA LEU A 86 22.33 10.28 5.55
C LEU A 86 21.23 11.28 5.98
N GLN A 87 20.49 10.94 7.04
CA GLN A 87 19.38 11.69 7.65
C GLN A 87 18.01 11.47 7.00
N VAL A 88 17.18 10.63 7.62
CA VAL A 88 16.03 11.00 8.46
C VAL A 88 15.30 9.69 8.78
N MET A 89 15.83 8.94 9.76
CA MET A 89 15.19 7.75 10.34
C MET A 89 14.53 8.11 11.67
N ILE A 90 13.56 9.02 11.66
CA ILE A 90 12.71 9.25 12.84
C ILE A 90 11.30 9.58 12.35
N SER A 91 10.34 8.81 12.86
CA SER A 91 8.88 9.00 12.80
C SER A 91 8.17 8.22 11.69
N TYR A 92 7.50 7.11 12.03
CA TYR A 92 6.04 7.07 12.18
C TYR A 92 5.56 5.67 12.60
N ARG A 93 5.29 5.50 13.91
CA ARG A 93 4.65 4.29 14.48
C ARG A 93 3.31 3.98 13.75
N GLY A 94 3.18 2.78 13.18
CA GLY A 94 1.88 2.10 13.03
C GLY A 94 1.23 1.98 11.64
N ASN A 95 1.95 1.53 10.60
CA ASN A 95 1.35 1.27 9.28
C ASN A 95 1.17 -0.25 8.97
N ILE A 96 0.04 -0.67 8.38
CA ILE A 96 -0.36 -2.08 8.03
C ILE A 96 0.56 -2.78 7.06
N CYS A 97 1.47 -2.03 6.47
CA CYS A 97 2.56 -2.60 5.74
C CYS A 97 3.27 -3.72 6.55
N THR A 98 3.34 -3.57 7.88
CA THR A 98 3.75 -4.63 8.82
C THR A 98 2.59 -5.51 9.34
N GLU A 99 1.33 -5.07 9.32
CA GLU A 99 0.22 -5.73 10.03
C GLU A 99 -0.72 -6.64 9.22
N LEU A 100 -0.64 -6.73 7.89
CA LEU A 100 -1.23 -7.90 7.20
C LEU A 100 -0.56 -9.21 7.67
N PHE A 101 0.63 -9.09 8.30
CA PHE A 101 1.39 -10.14 8.98
C PHE A 101 1.17 -10.23 10.51
N LEU A 102 0.61 -9.21 11.17
CA LEU A 102 0.61 -9.12 12.64
C LEU A 102 -0.63 -9.75 13.31
N LEU A 103 -1.16 -10.80 12.69
CA LEU A 103 -1.76 -11.88 13.48
C LEU A 103 -0.73 -12.71 14.26
N LEU A 104 0.57 -12.47 14.07
CA LEU A 104 1.64 -13.08 14.82
C LEU A 104 2.71 -12.02 15.19
N PHE A 105 2.56 -11.45 16.38
CA PHE A 105 3.60 -10.85 17.25
C PHE A 105 4.19 -9.45 16.96
N PHE A 106 3.77 -8.50 17.82
CA PHE A 106 4.42 -7.30 18.36
C PHE A 106 5.65 -6.63 17.69
N THR A 107 5.46 -5.35 17.35
CA THR A 107 6.36 -4.18 17.49
C THR A 107 7.82 -4.28 17.03
N VAL A 108 8.14 -3.82 15.82
CA VAL A 108 9.49 -3.28 15.49
C VAL A 108 9.45 -2.13 14.47
N SER A 109 9.94 -0.98 14.94
CA SER A 109 10.55 0.20 14.29
C SER A 109 10.62 0.33 12.76
N ASP A 110 9.83 1.28 12.26
CA ASP A 110 10.09 2.31 11.24
C ASP A 110 11.52 2.34 10.67
N THR A 111 11.68 1.73 9.49
CA THR A 111 12.81 1.69 8.54
C THR A 111 13.10 0.25 8.17
N LEU A 112 12.16 -0.35 7.45
CA LEU A 112 12.33 -1.68 6.91
C LEU A 112 12.68 -1.50 5.45
N GLN A 113 13.86 -1.91 5.03
CA GLN A 113 14.21 -2.10 3.63
C GLN A 113 14.17 -3.60 3.34
N ALA A 114 13.29 -4.02 2.45
CA ALA A 114 13.24 -5.37 1.89
C ALA A 114 14.53 -5.66 1.06
N PRO A 115 14.90 -6.95 0.91
CA PRO A 115 16.16 -7.36 0.26
C PRO A 115 16.25 -7.00 -1.25
N PHE A 116 17.33 -7.29 -2.01
CA PHE A 116 17.46 -7.01 -3.48
C PHE A 116 17.57 -8.31 -4.32
N VAL A 117 16.95 -9.38 -3.86
CA VAL A 117 17.05 -10.77 -4.37
C VAL A 117 16.64 -10.92 -5.86
N THR A 118 15.83 -10.02 -6.43
CA THR A 118 15.38 -10.06 -7.83
C THR A 118 16.48 -9.57 -8.75
N GLU A 119 17.26 -8.57 -8.33
CA GLU A 119 18.46 -8.13 -9.05
C GLU A 119 19.62 -9.12 -8.87
N GLU A 120 19.74 -9.75 -7.69
CA GLU A 120 20.81 -10.72 -7.42
C GLU A 120 20.61 -12.04 -8.17
N ASN A 121 19.35 -12.46 -8.41
CA ASN A 121 19.05 -13.61 -9.26
C ASN A 121 17.81 -13.39 -10.14
N PRO A 122 17.95 -12.60 -11.23
CA PRO A 122 16.82 -12.24 -12.09
C PRO A 122 16.14 -13.45 -12.74
N LYS A 123 16.89 -14.53 -12.95
CA LYS A 123 16.35 -15.77 -13.52
C LYS A 123 15.40 -16.48 -12.55
N LEU A 124 15.77 -16.53 -11.27
CA LEU A 124 14.97 -17.21 -10.24
C LEU A 124 13.66 -16.48 -9.95
N PHE A 125 13.66 -15.15 -10.04
CA PHE A 125 12.48 -14.31 -9.74
C PHE A 125 11.71 -13.82 -10.96
N LYS A 126 12.14 -14.17 -12.18
CA LYS A 126 11.58 -13.65 -13.45
C LYS A 126 10.05 -13.69 -13.51
N LYS A 127 9.45 -14.80 -13.05
CA LYS A 127 8.00 -15.04 -13.09
C LYS A 127 7.32 -14.86 -11.74
N PHE A 128 8.09 -14.63 -10.67
CA PHE A 128 7.58 -14.62 -9.32
C PHE A 128 6.69 -13.40 -9.07
N ILE A 129 5.52 -13.59 -8.46
CA ILE A 129 4.55 -12.53 -8.21
C ILE A 129 4.92 -11.80 -6.92
N ARG A 130 5.10 -10.47 -6.98
CA ARG A 130 5.27 -9.66 -5.78
C ARG A 130 4.00 -8.88 -5.48
N VAL A 131 3.57 -8.90 -4.23
CA VAL A 131 2.44 -8.10 -3.72
C VAL A 131 3.03 -6.99 -2.86
N LEU A 132 2.90 -5.73 -3.31
CA LEU A 132 3.75 -4.61 -2.85
C LEU A 132 2.94 -3.35 -2.53
N CYS A 133 3.21 -2.69 -1.40
CA CYS A 133 2.58 -1.39 -1.13
C CYS A 133 3.23 -0.26 -1.96
N ASN A 134 4.56 -0.22 -2.08
CA ASN A 134 5.26 0.69 -3.00
C ASN A 134 5.17 0.20 -4.46
N ALA A 135 4.00 0.34 -5.07
CA ALA A 135 3.78 -0.07 -6.46
C ALA A 135 4.20 1.02 -7.46
N ASN A 136 5.51 1.24 -7.61
CA ASN A 136 6.06 2.31 -8.45
C ASN A 136 6.53 1.80 -9.84
N SER A 137 5.81 2.14 -10.90
CA SER A 137 6.10 1.68 -12.26
C SER A 137 7.34 2.30 -12.90
N SER A 138 7.95 3.33 -12.30
CA SER A 138 9.24 3.87 -12.77
C SER A 138 10.44 3.13 -12.18
N GLU A 139 10.20 2.18 -11.28
CA GLU A 139 11.21 1.40 -10.57
C GLU A 139 11.10 -0.07 -11.00
N SER A 140 11.24 -1.02 -10.07
CA SER A 140 11.20 -2.44 -10.39
C SER A 140 9.79 -3.01 -10.55
N PHE A 141 8.74 -2.26 -10.18
CA PHE A 141 7.37 -2.77 -10.16
C PHE A 141 6.84 -2.98 -11.58
N GLU A 142 6.42 -4.19 -11.90
CA GLU A 142 5.89 -4.56 -13.22
C GLU A 142 4.40 -4.86 -13.12
N PRO A 143 3.48 -3.97 -13.58
CA PRO A 143 2.04 -4.17 -13.44
C PRO A 143 1.53 -5.50 -14.02
N GLY A 144 2.17 -6.04 -15.06
CA GLY A 144 1.78 -7.32 -15.65
C GLY A 144 2.10 -8.55 -14.79
N ARG A 145 3.04 -8.44 -13.84
CA ARG A 145 3.54 -9.52 -12.98
C ARG A 145 3.24 -9.30 -11.50
N ASP A 146 3.30 -8.06 -11.04
CA ASP A 146 3.22 -7.67 -9.64
C ASP A 146 1.82 -7.13 -9.29
N VAL A 147 1.51 -7.10 -8.01
CA VAL A 147 0.21 -6.70 -7.45
C VAL A 147 0.41 -5.52 -6.51
N SER A 148 -0.35 -4.45 -6.72
CA SER A 148 -0.37 -3.28 -5.84
C SER A 148 -1.23 -3.56 -4.60
N LEU A 149 -0.65 -3.36 -3.42
CA LEU A 149 -1.25 -3.56 -2.11
C LEU A 149 -1.56 -2.20 -1.48
N PRO A 150 -2.78 -1.92 -1.01
CA PRO A 150 -3.04 -0.67 -0.32
C PRO A 150 -2.30 -0.62 1.03
N GLU A 151 -1.72 0.54 1.32
CA GLU A 151 -1.16 0.84 2.63
C GLU A 151 -2.27 1.31 3.58
N TYR A 152 -2.19 0.96 4.86
CA TYR A 152 -3.11 1.48 5.88
C TYR A 152 -2.34 1.95 7.10
N LYS A 153 -3.01 2.76 7.92
CA LYS A 153 -2.56 3.16 9.24
C LYS A 153 -3.43 2.46 10.28
N VAL A 154 -2.81 1.70 11.18
CA VAL A 154 -3.51 0.95 12.23
C VAL A 154 -3.67 1.81 13.46
N LEU A 155 -4.84 1.76 14.08
CA LEU A 155 -5.04 2.31 15.41
C LEU A 155 -4.75 1.26 16.49
N GLY A 156 -3.59 1.37 17.13
CA GLY A 156 -3.21 0.51 18.26
C GLY A 156 -3.13 -0.97 17.86
N THR A 157 -3.85 -1.84 18.56
CA THR A 157 -3.97 -3.28 18.26
C THR A 157 -5.22 -3.62 17.43
N SER A 158 -5.96 -2.61 16.96
CA SER A 158 -7.18 -2.79 16.17
C SER A 158 -6.88 -2.64 14.68
N LEU A 159 -7.37 -3.56 13.86
CA LEU A 159 -7.26 -3.51 12.38
C LEU A 159 -8.02 -2.35 11.73
N LEU A 160 -8.64 -1.48 12.53
CA LEU A 160 -9.38 -0.33 12.07
C LEU A 160 -8.43 0.81 11.70
N THR A 161 -8.72 1.48 10.59
CA THR A 161 -8.17 2.80 10.31
C THR A 161 -8.86 3.86 11.16
N SER A 162 -8.27 5.06 11.22
CA SER A 162 -8.80 6.18 11.99
C SER A 162 -10.22 6.60 11.62
N THR A 163 -10.67 6.27 10.41
CA THR A 163 -11.94 6.70 9.83
C THR A 163 -12.95 5.56 9.67
N GLN A 164 -12.52 4.29 9.69
CA GLN A 164 -13.36 3.15 9.33
C GLN A 164 -14.57 2.90 10.25
N SER A 165 -14.50 3.26 11.54
CA SER A 165 -15.61 3.07 12.50
C SER A 165 -16.58 4.26 12.57
N ARG A 166 -16.35 5.31 11.78
CA ARG A 166 -17.09 6.57 11.89
C ARG A 166 -18.22 6.62 10.87
N VAL A 167 -19.36 7.16 11.30
CA VAL A 167 -20.50 7.39 10.40
C VAL A 167 -20.23 8.64 9.57
N SER A 168 -20.23 8.50 8.26
CA SER A 168 -20.09 9.65 7.36
C SER A 168 -21.30 10.58 7.51
N GLY A 169 -21.08 11.80 7.99
CA GLY A 169 -22.12 12.83 8.05
C GLY A 169 -22.50 13.31 6.64
N ALA A 170 -23.77 13.70 6.46
CA ALA A 170 -24.28 14.11 5.14
C ALA A 170 -23.73 15.45 4.63
N ASN A 171 -23.19 16.30 5.52
CA ASN A 171 -22.76 17.65 5.17
C ASN A 171 -21.24 17.82 5.28
N ARG A 172 -20.58 18.07 4.15
CA ARG A 172 -19.12 18.28 4.04
C ARG A 172 -18.84 19.76 3.75
N SER A 173 -18.42 20.50 4.78
CA SER A 173 -18.21 21.94 4.74
C SER A 173 -16.82 22.36 4.26
N ILE A 174 -15.84 21.46 4.31
CA ILE A 174 -14.46 21.74 3.90
C ILE A 174 -14.30 21.34 2.43
N LEU A 175 -13.70 22.19 1.58
CA LEU A 175 -13.47 21.84 0.18
C LEU A 175 -12.42 20.73 0.08
N ALA A 176 -11.24 20.96 0.66
CA ALA A 176 -10.21 19.93 0.69
C ALA A 176 -9.37 19.95 1.96
N PHE A 177 -8.84 18.78 2.33
CA PHE A 177 -8.02 18.63 3.52
C PHE A 177 -6.73 17.85 3.27
N PHE A 178 -5.67 18.29 3.94
CA PHE A 178 -4.41 17.58 4.09
C PHE A 178 -3.77 17.90 5.44
N ALA A 179 -3.22 16.87 6.09
CA ALA A 179 -2.24 17.07 7.16
C ALA A 179 -1.04 16.13 7.01
N GLY A 180 0.18 16.67 7.06
CA GLY A 180 1.41 15.90 7.08
C GLY A 180 2.68 16.69 6.75
N GLY A 181 3.81 16.20 7.27
CA GLY A 181 5.12 16.82 7.10
C GLY A 181 5.64 16.90 5.65
N GLY A 182 6.40 17.96 5.37
CA GLY A 182 6.99 18.31 4.07
C GLY A 182 8.23 17.51 3.67
N HIS A 183 8.22 16.18 3.77
CA HIS A 183 9.42 15.36 3.55
C HIS A 183 9.79 15.15 2.07
N ARG A 184 8.82 15.24 1.15
CA ARG A 184 9.02 15.08 -0.30
C ARG A 184 8.79 16.37 -1.07
N PRO A 185 9.34 16.52 -2.28
CA PRO A 185 9.11 17.68 -3.13
C PRO A 185 7.63 18.06 -3.25
N ILE A 186 6.74 17.09 -3.48
CA ILE A 186 5.32 17.38 -3.72
C ILE A 186 4.61 17.93 -2.48
N ARG A 187 4.94 17.41 -1.29
CA ARG A 187 4.42 17.91 -0.02
C ARG A 187 5.01 19.28 0.33
N LYS A 188 6.31 19.49 0.07
CA LYS A 188 6.94 20.82 0.21
C LYS A 188 6.25 21.84 -0.67
N MET A 189 5.93 21.48 -1.91
CA MET A 189 5.21 22.36 -2.82
C MET A 189 3.78 22.63 -2.37
N LEU A 190 3.05 21.60 -1.92
CA LEU A 190 1.71 21.74 -1.37
C LEU A 190 1.68 22.68 -0.15
N LEU A 191 2.55 22.44 0.84
CA LEU A 191 2.65 23.27 2.04
C LEU A 191 3.10 24.70 1.69
N LYS A 192 4.10 24.86 0.81
CA LYS A 192 4.55 26.19 0.37
C LYS A 192 3.42 27.02 -0.24
N HIS A 193 2.54 26.40 -1.04
CA HIS A 193 1.45 27.11 -1.70
C HIS A 193 0.25 27.35 -0.80
N TRP A 194 -0.16 26.36 0.00
CA TRP A 194 -1.49 26.38 0.63
C TRP A 194 -1.52 26.33 2.17
N LEU A 195 -0.40 26.10 2.85
CA LEU A 195 -0.37 26.04 4.32
C LEU A 195 -0.94 27.33 4.94
N ASN A 196 -2.06 27.21 5.65
CA ASN A 196 -2.76 28.32 6.30
C ASN A 196 -3.09 29.52 5.39
N LYS A 197 -3.32 29.30 4.08
CA LYS A 197 -3.60 30.40 3.12
C LYS A 197 -5.03 30.52 2.65
N ASP A 198 -5.89 29.55 2.94
CA ASP A 198 -7.27 29.52 2.47
C ASP A 198 -8.18 28.85 3.51
N SER A 199 -9.41 29.34 3.65
CA SER A 199 -10.38 28.83 4.63
C SER A 199 -11.06 27.53 4.19
N GLU A 200 -11.16 27.28 2.89
CA GLU A 200 -11.79 26.09 2.31
C GLU A 200 -10.78 24.97 2.02
N LEU A 201 -9.51 25.32 1.73
CA LEU A 201 -8.39 24.38 1.63
C LEU A 201 -7.65 24.27 2.97
N GLN A 202 -8.07 23.32 3.80
CA GLN A 202 -7.52 23.05 5.11
C GLN A 202 -6.22 22.25 5.00
N ILE A 203 -5.10 22.94 4.77
CA ILE A 203 -3.77 22.35 4.60
C ILE A 203 -2.91 22.62 5.84
N HIS A 204 -2.49 21.55 6.52
CA HIS A 204 -1.75 21.58 7.77
C HIS A 204 -0.45 20.78 7.67
N GLU A 205 0.61 21.18 8.37
CA GLU A 205 1.79 20.33 8.51
C GLU A 205 1.58 19.29 9.61
N TYR A 206 1.20 19.76 10.81
CA TYR A 206 0.78 18.96 11.95
C TYR A 206 -0.49 19.57 12.53
N LEU A 207 -1.48 18.73 12.86
CA LEU A 207 -2.68 19.21 13.53
C LEU A 207 -2.36 19.62 14.97
N PRO A 208 -2.93 20.73 15.46
CA PRO A 208 -2.87 21.11 16.88
C PRO A 208 -3.35 19.99 17.80
N LYS A 209 -2.81 19.98 19.03
CA LYS A 209 -3.16 18.99 20.05
C LYS A 209 -4.66 19.09 20.38
N GLY A 210 -5.36 17.95 20.34
CA GLY A 210 -6.80 17.88 20.62
C GLY A 210 -7.70 17.95 19.38
N GLN A 211 -7.15 18.17 18.19
CA GLN A 211 -7.90 18.07 16.94
C GLN A 211 -7.91 16.63 16.39
N ASP A 212 -9.04 16.23 15.79
CA ASP A 212 -9.24 14.89 15.26
C ASP A 212 -9.04 14.85 13.74
N TYR A 213 -7.95 14.20 13.31
CA TYR A 213 -7.62 13.99 11.90
C TYR A 213 -8.76 13.33 11.09
N GLY A 214 -9.44 12.35 11.68
CA GLY A 214 -10.52 11.64 11.02
C GLY A 214 -11.76 12.52 10.83
N GLU A 215 -12.05 13.43 11.76
CA GLU A 215 -13.15 14.39 11.62
C GLU A 215 -12.93 15.35 10.46
N PHE A 216 -11.72 15.89 10.30
CA PHE A 216 -11.38 16.73 9.15
C PHE A 216 -11.60 15.99 7.82
N MET A 217 -11.19 14.72 7.71
CA MET A 217 -11.43 13.92 6.51
C MET A 217 -12.93 13.70 6.24
N MET A 218 -13.73 13.46 7.28
CA MET A 218 -15.18 13.26 7.14
C MET A 218 -15.92 14.54 6.75
N GLN A 219 -15.43 15.70 7.18
CA GLN A 219 -16.00 17.01 6.85
C GLN A 219 -15.55 17.55 5.49
N SER A 220 -14.56 16.93 4.85
CA SER A 220 -13.96 17.41 3.60
C SER A 220 -14.58 16.77 2.36
N LYS A 221 -14.85 17.55 1.31
CA LYS A 221 -15.27 17.00 0.01
C LYS A 221 -14.14 16.16 -0.60
N PHE A 222 -12.93 16.72 -0.61
CA PHE A 222 -11.74 16.14 -1.22
C PHE A 222 -10.61 15.91 -0.21
N CYS A 223 -9.93 14.77 -0.27
CA CYS A 223 -8.83 14.45 0.63
C CYS A 223 -7.54 14.29 -0.17
N LEU A 224 -6.58 15.18 0.06
CA LEU A 224 -5.35 15.18 -0.71
C LEU A 224 -4.46 14.02 -0.25
N CYS A 225 -4.02 13.23 -1.22
CA CYS A 225 -3.22 12.03 -1.04
C CYS A 225 -1.85 12.20 -1.75
N PRO A 226 -1.01 13.16 -1.33
CA PRO A 226 0.33 13.29 -1.89
C PRO A 226 1.26 12.18 -1.43
N SER A 227 2.08 11.70 -2.37
CA SER A 227 3.07 10.65 -2.15
C SER A 227 3.89 10.91 -0.89
N GLY A 228 4.13 9.85 -0.12
CA GLY A 228 4.95 9.89 1.10
C GLY A 228 6.42 9.61 0.83
N TYR A 229 7.07 8.97 1.80
CA TYR A 229 8.43 8.45 1.56
C TYR A 229 8.47 7.48 0.37
N GLU A 230 7.32 6.94 0.00
CA GLU A 230 7.07 6.08 -1.16
C GLU A 230 5.93 6.67 -2.02
N VAL A 231 5.59 6.02 -3.14
CA VAL A 231 4.45 6.47 -3.96
C VAL A 231 3.11 6.23 -3.25
N ALA A 232 3.05 5.26 -2.34
CA ALA A 232 1.87 4.96 -1.54
C ALA A 232 1.72 5.91 -0.33
N SER A 233 0.48 5.97 0.17
CA SER A 233 0.17 6.62 1.44
C SER A 233 -1.06 5.97 2.09
N PRO A 234 -1.08 5.79 3.43
CA PRO A 234 -2.26 5.30 4.13
C PRO A 234 -3.49 6.18 3.93
N ARG A 235 -3.27 7.47 3.65
CA ARG A 235 -4.31 8.47 3.44
C ARG A 235 -5.26 8.12 2.32
N LEU A 236 -4.78 7.38 1.31
CA LEU A 236 -5.62 6.93 0.20
C LEU A 236 -6.77 6.07 0.73
N VAL A 237 -6.46 5.13 1.63
CA VAL A 237 -7.45 4.25 2.24
C VAL A 237 -8.25 4.99 3.32
N GLU A 238 -7.61 5.82 4.14
CA GLU A 238 -8.32 6.62 5.15
C GLU A 238 -9.35 7.57 4.52
N ALA A 239 -9.06 8.16 3.35
CA ALA A 239 -9.98 8.99 2.58
C ALA A 239 -11.17 8.18 2.05
N ILE A 240 -10.91 6.99 1.49
CA ILE A 240 -11.97 6.08 1.04
C ILE A 240 -12.90 5.73 2.20
N HIS A 241 -12.37 5.30 3.34
CA HIS A 241 -13.16 4.98 4.54
C HIS A 241 -13.89 6.20 5.11
N ALA A 242 -13.32 7.39 4.99
CA ALA A 242 -14.00 8.62 5.38
C ALA A 242 -15.16 8.98 4.45
N GLY A 243 -15.26 8.39 3.25
CA GLY A 243 -16.18 8.81 2.18
C GLY A 243 -15.75 10.10 1.48
N CYS A 244 -14.47 10.45 1.62
CA CYS A 244 -13.84 11.65 1.07
C CYS A 244 -13.24 11.32 -0.29
N VAL A 245 -13.51 12.13 -1.32
CA VAL A 245 -12.99 11.85 -2.67
C VAL A 245 -11.47 12.00 -2.68
N PRO A 246 -10.70 10.93 -2.95
CA PRO A 246 -9.24 11.02 -2.94
C PRO A 246 -8.74 11.90 -4.09
N VAL A 247 -7.84 12.84 -3.77
CA VAL A 247 -7.08 13.61 -4.75
C VAL A 247 -5.66 13.06 -4.76
N ILE A 248 -5.37 12.21 -5.74
CA ILE A 248 -4.11 11.48 -5.85
C ILE A 248 -3.05 12.44 -6.42
N MET A 249 -1.99 12.64 -5.65
CA MET A 249 -0.84 13.46 -6.06
C MET A 249 0.41 12.58 -5.98
N SER A 250 0.56 11.68 -6.95
CA SER A 250 1.72 10.80 -7.05
C SER A 250 1.96 10.45 -8.52
N HIS A 251 3.23 10.52 -8.94
CA HIS A 251 3.63 10.03 -10.26
C HIS A 251 3.96 8.54 -10.18
N HIS A 252 3.66 7.80 -11.26
CA HIS A 252 3.99 6.38 -11.44
C HIS A 252 3.43 5.41 -10.37
N TYR A 253 2.48 5.87 -9.55
CA TYR A 253 1.82 4.99 -8.59
C TYR A 253 0.80 4.10 -9.30
N VAL A 254 1.07 2.79 -9.31
CA VAL A 254 0.10 1.81 -9.77
C VAL A 254 -0.92 1.60 -8.65
N LEU A 255 -2.09 2.20 -8.82
CA LEU A 255 -3.11 2.23 -7.78
C LEU A 255 -3.62 0.80 -7.45
N PRO A 256 -3.89 0.51 -6.17
CA PRO A 256 -4.42 -0.78 -5.77
C PRO A 256 -5.71 -1.14 -6.52
N PHE A 257 -5.80 -2.41 -6.93
CA PHE A 257 -6.95 -2.97 -7.65
C PHE A 257 -7.31 -2.25 -8.96
N SER A 258 -6.37 -1.53 -9.58
CA SER A 258 -6.57 -0.90 -10.89
C SER A 258 -6.91 -1.90 -12.02
N ASP A 259 -6.69 -3.20 -11.79
CA ASP A 259 -7.14 -4.29 -12.66
C ASP A 259 -8.67 -4.45 -12.71
N VAL A 260 -9.38 -3.97 -11.69
CA VAL A 260 -10.83 -4.17 -11.50
C VAL A 260 -11.57 -2.86 -11.25
N LEU A 261 -10.92 -1.90 -10.58
CA LEU A 261 -11.49 -0.62 -10.21
C LEU A 261 -10.96 0.48 -11.13
N ASP A 262 -11.87 1.17 -11.82
CA ASP A 262 -11.54 2.41 -12.52
C ASP A 262 -11.50 3.58 -11.53
N TRP A 263 -10.29 3.96 -11.13
CA TRP A 263 -10.04 5.05 -10.18
C TRP A 263 -10.55 6.41 -10.67
N SER A 264 -10.70 6.62 -11.99
CA SER A 264 -11.25 7.87 -12.52
C SER A 264 -12.71 8.11 -12.13
N GLN A 265 -13.44 7.04 -11.77
CA GLN A 265 -14.85 7.11 -11.36
C GLN A 265 -15.05 7.57 -9.91
N PHE A 266 -13.98 7.68 -9.11
CA PHE A 266 -14.08 8.02 -7.68
C PHE A 266 -12.89 8.78 -7.11
N SER A 267 -11.97 9.25 -7.94
CA SER A 267 -10.80 10.03 -7.52
C SER A 267 -10.45 11.10 -8.54
N ILE A 268 -9.62 12.05 -8.13
CA ILE A 268 -9.06 13.10 -8.99
C ILE A 268 -7.55 12.94 -8.98
N GLN A 269 -6.89 13.06 -10.11
CA GLN A 269 -5.42 13.12 -10.17
C GLN A 269 -4.98 14.58 -10.33
N VAL A 270 -3.98 14.98 -9.55
CA VAL A 270 -3.37 16.31 -9.62
C VAL A 270 -1.85 16.14 -9.63
N SER A 271 -1.20 16.69 -10.65
CA SER A 271 0.25 16.69 -10.76
C SER A 271 0.90 17.71 -9.83
N MET A 272 2.22 17.64 -9.69
CA MET A 272 2.96 18.62 -8.90
C MET A 272 2.79 20.05 -9.45
N GLU A 273 2.83 20.20 -10.78
CA GLU A 273 2.75 21.47 -11.50
C GLU A 273 1.38 22.16 -11.34
N GLU A 274 0.34 21.36 -11.10
CA GLU A 274 -1.04 21.81 -10.93
C GLU A 274 -1.37 22.26 -9.49
N ILE A 275 -0.48 22.02 -8.52
CA ILE A 275 -0.68 22.40 -7.12
C ILE A 275 -1.08 23.88 -6.95
N PRO A 276 -0.47 24.87 -7.63
CA PRO A 276 -0.90 26.27 -7.51
C PRO A 276 -2.35 26.52 -7.95
N GLN A 277 -2.92 25.66 -8.80
CA GLN A 277 -4.28 25.75 -9.33
C GLN A 277 -5.26 24.80 -8.62
N LEU A 278 -4.82 24.15 -7.53
CA LEU A 278 -5.59 23.12 -6.83
C LEU A 278 -7.02 23.55 -6.50
N LYS A 279 -7.21 24.76 -5.96
CA LYS A 279 -8.54 25.28 -5.63
C LYS A 279 -9.45 25.32 -6.86
N THR A 280 -8.93 25.88 -7.96
CA THR A 280 -9.64 26.00 -9.24
C THR A 280 -10.03 24.63 -9.79
N ILE A 281 -9.11 23.65 -9.76
CA ILE A 281 -9.37 22.28 -10.22
C ILE A 281 -10.50 21.65 -9.42
N LEU A 282 -10.47 21.76 -8.08
CA LEU A 282 -11.48 21.15 -7.22
C LEU A 282 -12.83 21.87 -7.28
N GLN A 283 -12.84 23.19 -7.50
CA GLN A 283 -14.07 23.97 -7.69
C GLN A 283 -14.69 23.79 -9.08
N ALA A 284 -13.91 23.36 -10.08
CA ALA A 284 -14.44 23.01 -11.40
C ALA A 284 -15.30 21.75 -11.38
N VAL A 285 -15.19 20.91 -10.35
CA VAL A 285 -16.05 19.74 -10.15
C VAL A 285 -17.43 20.21 -9.69
N THR A 286 -18.45 20.00 -10.53
CA THR A 286 -19.82 20.38 -10.18
C THR A 286 -20.35 19.54 -9.02
N ASP A 287 -21.37 20.03 -8.31
CA ASP A 287 -21.98 19.26 -7.22
C ASP A 287 -22.58 17.92 -7.70
N GLU A 288 -23.02 17.82 -8.96
CA GLU A 288 -23.49 16.57 -9.55
C GLU A 288 -22.34 15.57 -9.75
N GLN A 289 -21.24 16.02 -10.36
CA GLN A 289 -20.03 15.21 -10.53
C GLN A 289 -19.49 14.76 -9.18
N TYR A 290 -19.44 15.67 -8.21
CA TYR A 290 -19.01 15.36 -6.84
C TYR A 290 -19.87 14.28 -6.19
N LYS A 291 -21.20 14.36 -6.29
CA LYS A 291 -22.11 13.34 -5.75
C LYS A 291 -21.88 11.96 -6.37
N ILE A 292 -21.59 11.91 -7.67
CA ILE A 292 -21.23 10.66 -8.37
C ILE A 292 -19.93 10.11 -7.80
N LEU A 293 -18.86 10.92 -7.78
CA LEU A 293 -17.55 10.53 -7.24
C LEU A 293 -17.69 10.00 -5.81
N GLN A 294 -18.34 10.76 -4.93
CA GLN A 294 -18.52 10.40 -3.52
C GLN A 294 -19.35 9.11 -3.35
N LYS A 295 -20.43 8.95 -4.11
CA LYS A 295 -21.24 7.72 -4.08
C LYS A 295 -20.39 6.51 -4.48
N THR A 296 -19.56 6.65 -5.51
CA THR A 296 -18.65 5.59 -5.95
C THR A 296 -17.58 5.31 -4.88
N VAL A 297 -17.01 6.33 -4.23
CA VAL A 297 -16.09 6.15 -3.07
C VAL A 297 -16.74 5.26 -2.01
N ILE A 298 -17.98 5.57 -1.61
CA ILE A 298 -18.72 4.80 -0.59
C ILE A 298 -18.93 3.35 -1.06
N GLN A 299 -19.25 3.13 -2.33
CA GLN A 299 -19.43 1.78 -2.87
C GLN A 299 -18.13 0.95 -2.85
N VAL A 300 -16.98 1.57 -3.15
CA VAL A 300 -15.70 0.86 -3.19
C VAL A 300 -15.09 0.63 -1.80
N GLN A 301 -15.56 1.28 -0.74
CA GLN A 301 -15.07 1.10 0.65
C GLN A 301 -14.92 -0.36 1.07
N ARG A 302 -15.87 -1.22 0.66
CA ARG A 302 -15.84 -2.66 0.97
C ARG A 302 -14.56 -3.33 0.47
N HIS A 303 -14.04 -2.92 -0.69
CA HIS A 303 -12.83 -3.47 -1.34
C HIS A 303 -11.54 -3.11 -0.60
N PHE A 304 -11.59 -2.05 0.20
CA PHE A 304 -10.48 -1.61 1.05
C PHE A 304 -10.70 -1.96 2.52
N THR A 305 -11.75 -2.71 2.86
CA THR A 305 -12.07 -3.07 4.25
C THR A 305 -11.47 -4.42 4.60
N LEU A 306 -10.80 -4.52 5.75
CA LEU A 306 -10.32 -5.78 6.32
C LEU A 306 -11.37 -6.37 7.26
N ASN A 307 -11.96 -7.51 6.90
CA ASN A 307 -12.92 -8.22 7.77
C ASN A 307 -12.29 -9.44 8.46
N ARG A 308 -12.79 -9.77 9.64
CA ARG A 308 -12.53 -11.05 10.32
C ARG A 308 -13.84 -11.66 10.83
N PRO A 309 -14.27 -12.82 10.29
CA PRO A 309 -13.69 -13.54 9.15
C PRO A 309 -13.72 -12.72 7.85
N ALA A 310 -12.89 -13.09 6.89
CA ALA A 310 -12.86 -12.44 5.58
C ALA A 310 -14.24 -12.53 4.89
N LYS A 311 -14.67 -11.45 4.23
CA LYS A 311 -15.95 -11.37 3.51
C LYS A 311 -15.71 -11.19 2.03
N ARG A 312 -16.61 -11.73 1.21
CA ARG A 312 -16.52 -11.58 -0.26
C ARG A 312 -16.36 -10.10 -0.63
N PHE A 313 -15.44 -9.83 -1.56
CA PHE A 313 -15.07 -8.50 -2.04
C PHE A 313 -14.32 -7.61 -1.04
N ASP A 314 -13.92 -8.13 0.11
CA ASP A 314 -13.04 -7.41 1.02
C ASP A 314 -11.59 -7.39 0.52
N ILE A 315 -10.73 -6.69 1.24
CA ILE A 315 -9.32 -6.53 0.86
C ILE A 315 -8.60 -7.86 0.59
N ILE A 316 -8.88 -8.90 1.39
CA ILE A 316 -8.22 -10.21 1.24
C ILE A 316 -8.67 -10.83 -0.09
N TYR A 317 -9.97 -10.82 -0.38
CA TYR A 317 -10.49 -11.33 -1.65
C TYR A 317 -9.97 -10.53 -2.85
N MET A 318 -9.87 -9.20 -2.73
CA MET A 318 -9.36 -8.34 -3.80
C MET A 318 -7.88 -8.62 -4.09
N ILE A 319 -7.03 -8.79 -3.07
CA ILE A 319 -5.62 -9.16 -3.24
C ILE A 319 -5.49 -10.54 -3.89
N LEU A 320 -6.23 -11.54 -3.38
CA LEU A 320 -6.20 -12.89 -3.94
C LEU A 320 -6.68 -12.90 -5.40
N HIS A 321 -7.66 -12.07 -5.73
CA HIS A 321 -8.11 -11.90 -7.11
C HIS A 321 -7.02 -11.29 -8.00
N SER A 322 -6.33 -10.24 -7.56
CA SER A 322 -5.20 -9.68 -8.31
C SER A 322 -4.07 -10.70 -8.50
N VAL A 323 -3.70 -11.47 -7.46
CA VAL A 323 -2.72 -12.57 -7.58
C VAL A 323 -3.19 -13.61 -8.60
N TRP A 324 -4.46 -13.98 -8.56
CA TRP A 324 -5.06 -14.90 -9.53
C TRP A 324 -4.99 -14.38 -10.97
N LEU A 325 -5.22 -13.09 -11.21
CA LEU A 325 -5.08 -12.50 -12.54
C LEU A 325 -3.63 -12.60 -13.07
N ARG A 326 -2.63 -12.37 -12.22
CA ARG A 326 -1.21 -12.51 -12.60
C ARG A 326 -0.87 -13.97 -12.94
N ARG A 327 -1.46 -14.92 -12.22
CA ARG A 327 -1.34 -16.35 -12.55
C ARG A 327 -1.93 -16.67 -13.94
N LEU A 328 -3.09 -16.12 -14.28
CA LEU A 328 -3.74 -16.38 -15.58
C LEU A 328 -2.97 -15.80 -16.77
N ASN A 329 -2.19 -14.74 -16.56
CA ASN A 329 -1.33 -14.17 -17.60
C ASN A 329 -0.19 -15.12 -18.02
N PHE A 330 0.07 -16.18 -17.26
CA PHE A 330 0.90 -17.29 -17.70
C PHE A 330 0.06 -18.22 -18.58
N HIS A 331 0.27 -18.16 -19.90
CA HIS A 331 -0.07 -19.28 -20.75
C HIS A 331 0.71 -20.48 -20.21
N LEU A 332 0.00 -21.45 -19.61
CA LEU A 332 0.57 -22.75 -19.31
C LEU A 332 1.03 -23.33 -20.66
N PRO A 333 2.29 -23.78 -20.81
CA PRO A 333 2.64 -24.55 -21.98
C PRO A 333 1.67 -25.74 -22.06
N ALA A 334 1.04 -25.89 -23.22
CA ALA A 334 0.14 -26.99 -23.54
C ALA A 334 0.84 -28.35 -23.41
#